data_AF-A0A9Y6M1H9-F1
#
_entry.id   AF-A0A9Y6M1H9-F1
#
_cell.length_a   1.000
_cell.length_b   1.000
_cell.length_c   1.000
_cell.angle_alpha   90.00
_cell.angle_beta   90.00
_cell.angle_gamma   90.00
#
_symmetry.space_group_name_H-M   'P 1'
#
loop_
_entity.id
_entity.type
_entity.pdbx_description
1 polymer ?
#
loop_
_entity_poly.entity_id
_entity_poly.type
_entity_poly.pdbx_seq_one_letter_code
_entity_poly.pdbx_strand_id
1 'polypeptide(L)'
;MLHYYRNGKEDLEHQSLPFKNRTKIFPDQLRSGNLSLIIDPLMHEDNLKSLKVVFNHAREIKDKLCQTMVHVAANFKEPNIEINQKKMTATCITQGGFPEPELAWISTDHEGHERALEPPDVLTLQIHKEEDGTYSVISTANITGSKTVTCNVYNPTSNKTVGATADLPAVEGLPVAETAGIGVFIVAIVLVVLIVLVVLVGLAAFGYKKYHQQRQRRPDSPEPSAAYLSNGALLAENGGVC
;
A
#
# COMPACT_ATOMS: atom_id res chain seq x y z
N MET A 1 35.85 -35.72 -10.92
CA MET A 1 36.35 -36.07 -9.58
C MET A 1 36.37 -34.79 -8.75
N LEU A 2 35.79 -34.80 -7.54
CA LEU A 2 35.69 -33.60 -6.68
C LEU A 2 37.00 -33.32 -5.92
N HIS A 3 37.60 -34.37 -5.39
CA HIS A 3 38.87 -34.36 -4.67
C HIS A 3 39.44 -35.78 -4.70
N TYR A 4 40.76 -35.95 -4.82
CA TYR A 4 41.40 -37.27 -4.90
C TYR A 4 42.67 -37.31 -4.08
N TYR A 5 42.82 -38.39 -3.31
CA TYR A 5 43.94 -38.60 -2.39
C TYR A 5 44.45 -40.02 -2.54
N ARG A 6 45.74 -40.16 -2.81
CA ARG A 6 46.38 -41.45 -3.10
C ARG A 6 47.81 -41.47 -2.57
N ASN A 7 48.23 -42.59 -1.99
CA ASN A 7 49.61 -42.82 -1.54
C ASN A 7 50.16 -41.71 -0.61
N GLY A 8 49.30 -41.15 0.25
CA GLY A 8 49.69 -40.12 1.19
C GLY A 8 49.78 -38.70 0.60
N LYS A 9 49.28 -38.48 -0.62
CA LYS A 9 49.31 -37.17 -1.29
C LYS A 9 47.98 -36.87 -1.98
N GLU A 10 47.64 -35.59 -2.03
CA GLU A 10 46.55 -35.10 -2.88
C GLU A 10 46.99 -35.14 -4.35
N ASP A 11 46.10 -35.60 -5.22
CA ASP A 11 46.27 -35.61 -6.68
C ASP A 11 45.09 -34.87 -7.29
N LEU A 12 45.33 -33.63 -7.69
CA LEU A 12 44.32 -32.70 -8.19
C LEU A 12 44.34 -32.56 -9.71
N GLU A 13 45.14 -33.37 -10.43
CA GLU A 13 45.28 -33.28 -11.88
C GLU A 13 43.93 -33.48 -12.60
N HIS A 14 43.15 -34.44 -12.10
CA HIS A 14 41.85 -34.83 -12.66
C HIS A 14 40.66 -34.19 -11.93
N GLN A 15 40.92 -33.16 -11.11
CA GLN A 15 39.86 -32.42 -10.44
C GLN A 15 38.98 -31.70 -11.47
N SER A 16 37.67 -31.86 -11.34
CA SER A 16 36.72 -31.20 -12.22
C SER A 16 36.84 -29.67 -12.09
N LEU A 17 36.86 -28.98 -13.24
CA LEU A 17 37.06 -27.53 -13.33
C LEU A 17 36.21 -26.69 -12.35
N PRO A 18 34.90 -26.96 -12.14
CA PRO A 18 34.09 -26.17 -11.22
C PRO A 18 34.59 -26.16 -9.77
N PHE A 19 35.33 -27.20 -9.37
CA PHE A 19 35.82 -27.39 -8.00
C PHE A 19 37.32 -27.16 -7.85
N LYS A 20 37.99 -26.79 -8.94
CA LYS A 20 39.45 -26.61 -8.95
C LYS A 20 39.87 -25.55 -7.93
N ASN A 21 40.82 -25.88 -7.06
CA ASN A 21 41.30 -25.01 -5.96
C ASN A 21 40.23 -24.60 -4.93
N ARG A 22 39.05 -25.21 -4.96
CA ARG A 22 37.94 -24.91 -4.03
C ARG A 22 37.73 -25.99 -2.99
N THR A 23 38.48 -27.10 -3.04
CA THR A 23 38.25 -28.22 -2.13
C THR A 23 39.48 -28.57 -1.30
N LYS A 24 39.24 -28.94 -0.04
CA LYS A 24 40.29 -29.37 0.90
C LYS A 24 39.76 -30.52 1.75
N ILE A 25 40.64 -31.46 2.07
CA ILE A 25 40.35 -32.54 3.03
C ILE A 25 41.25 -32.39 4.27
N PHE A 26 41.18 -33.36 5.19
CA PHE A 26 42.00 -33.43 6.40
C PHE A 26 42.90 -34.67 6.35
N PRO A 27 44.05 -34.65 5.63
CA PRO A 27 44.88 -35.84 5.38
C PRO A 27 45.33 -36.57 6.65
N ASP A 28 45.63 -35.81 7.71
CA ASP A 28 46.03 -36.28 9.03
C ASP A 28 44.91 -37.04 9.76
N GLN A 29 43.65 -36.73 9.47
CA GLN A 29 42.47 -37.31 10.12
C GLN A 29 41.84 -38.47 9.32
N LEU A 30 42.33 -38.75 8.12
CA LEU A 30 41.85 -39.88 7.31
C LEU A 30 42.02 -41.22 8.03
N ARG A 31 43.11 -41.38 8.79
CA ARG A 31 43.40 -42.62 9.55
C ARG A 31 42.40 -42.88 10.68
N SER A 32 41.86 -41.81 11.26
CA SER A 32 40.78 -41.87 12.27
C SER A 32 39.38 -41.97 11.64
N GLY A 33 39.28 -42.01 10.31
CA GLY A 33 38.00 -42.15 9.60
C GLY A 33 37.28 -40.83 9.32
N ASN A 34 37.92 -39.67 9.51
CA ASN A 34 37.35 -38.41 9.08
C ASN A 34 37.49 -38.26 7.56
N LEU A 35 36.36 -38.28 6.85
CA LEU A 35 36.28 -38.15 5.39
C LEU A 35 35.60 -36.83 4.98
N SER A 36 35.56 -35.84 5.87
CA SER A 36 34.99 -34.53 5.61
C SER A 36 35.77 -33.78 4.53
N LEU A 37 35.02 -32.97 3.77
CA LEU A 37 35.50 -32.15 2.68
C LEU A 37 35.03 -30.73 2.89
N ILE A 38 35.92 -29.77 2.69
CA ILE A 38 35.61 -28.34 2.60
C ILE A 38 35.39 -28.00 1.12
N ILE A 39 34.38 -27.18 0.83
CA ILE A 39 34.20 -26.48 -0.44
C ILE A 39 34.17 -24.98 -0.15
N ASP A 40 35.15 -24.22 -0.65
CA ASP A 40 35.32 -22.79 -0.37
C ASP A 40 35.95 -22.05 -1.58
N PRO A 41 35.33 -20.97 -2.09
CA PRO A 41 34.00 -20.47 -1.70
C PRO A 41 32.90 -21.46 -2.10
N LEU A 42 31.80 -21.48 -1.35
CA LEU A 42 30.58 -22.19 -1.72
C LEU A 42 29.76 -21.34 -2.69
N MET A 43 29.27 -21.94 -3.78
CA MET A 43 28.50 -21.23 -4.81
C MET A 43 27.10 -21.84 -4.96
N HIS A 44 26.14 -21.09 -5.48
CA HIS A 44 24.75 -21.54 -5.61
C HIS A 44 24.60 -22.73 -6.58
N GLU A 45 25.50 -22.86 -7.57
CA GLU A 45 25.57 -23.99 -8.49
C GLU A 45 25.99 -25.29 -7.81
N ASP A 46 26.48 -25.25 -6.57
CA ASP A 46 26.79 -26.45 -5.80
C ASP A 46 25.57 -27.03 -5.08
N ASN A 47 24.46 -26.29 -5.06
CA ASN A 47 23.22 -26.76 -4.45
C ASN A 47 22.73 -28.06 -5.11
N LEU A 48 22.21 -28.96 -4.29
CA LEU A 48 21.68 -30.27 -4.67
C LEU A 48 22.71 -31.21 -5.32
N LYS A 49 24.01 -30.87 -5.30
CA LYS A 49 25.05 -31.81 -5.75
C LYS A 49 25.20 -32.94 -4.74
N SER A 50 25.06 -34.16 -5.23
CA SER A 50 25.33 -35.39 -4.47
C SER A 50 26.82 -35.66 -4.44
N LEU A 51 27.40 -35.71 -3.23
CA LEU A 51 28.78 -36.06 -2.98
C LEU A 51 28.86 -37.47 -2.44
N LYS A 52 29.81 -38.24 -2.98
CA LYS A 52 29.99 -39.66 -2.66
C LYS A 52 31.46 -39.94 -2.39
N VAL A 53 31.73 -40.64 -1.30
CA VAL A 53 33.09 -41.10 -0.99
C VAL A 53 33.29 -42.51 -1.52
N VAL A 54 34.32 -42.67 -2.36
CA VAL A 54 34.78 -43.97 -2.88
C VAL A 54 36.13 -44.28 -2.26
N PHE A 55 36.21 -45.43 -1.60
CA PHE A 55 37.46 -45.90 -1.00
C PHE A 55 37.93 -47.16 -1.73
N ASN A 56 39.18 -47.15 -2.16
CA ASN A 56 39.82 -48.30 -2.83
C ASN A 56 41.08 -48.68 -2.05
N HIS A 57 41.06 -49.87 -1.47
CA HIS A 57 42.21 -50.44 -0.77
C HIS A 57 42.37 -51.90 -1.18
N ALA A 58 43.60 -52.30 -1.52
CA ALA A 58 43.94 -53.69 -1.85
C ALA A 58 43.03 -54.36 -2.92
N ARG A 59 42.56 -53.58 -3.91
CA ARG A 59 41.61 -54.02 -4.99
C ARG A 59 40.18 -54.28 -4.52
N GLU A 60 39.87 -54.04 -3.25
CA GLU A 60 38.49 -53.94 -2.78
C GLU A 60 38.01 -52.50 -2.94
N ILE A 61 37.01 -52.31 -3.80
CA ILE A 61 36.34 -51.02 -3.94
C ILE A 61 35.13 -51.03 -3.03
N LYS A 62 35.15 -50.18 -2.00
CA LYS A 62 33.97 -49.88 -1.21
C LYS A 62 33.31 -48.64 -1.82
N ASP A 63 32.31 -48.91 -2.65
CA ASP A 63 31.77 -47.90 -3.55
C ASP A 63 30.93 -46.82 -2.87
N LYS A 64 30.49 -46.96 -1.61
CA LYS A 64 29.62 -45.99 -0.93
C LYS A 64 29.91 -45.98 0.57
N LEU A 65 31.03 -45.42 1.01
CA LEU A 65 31.23 -45.22 2.45
C LEU A 65 30.23 -44.19 3.00
N CYS A 66 30.12 -43.07 2.29
CA CYS A 66 29.24 -41.97 2.64
C CYS A 66 28.67 -41.34 1.37
N GLN A 67 27.41 -40.93 1.44
CA GLN A 67 26.76 -40.12 0.42
C GLN A 67 26.02 -38.97 1.12
N THR A 68 26.24 -37.75 0.66
CA THR A 68 25.59 -36.55 1.20
C THR A 68 25.15 -35.65 0.05
N MET A 69 24.19 -34.78 0.30
CA MET A 69 23.74 -33.76 -0.64
C MET A 69 24.11 -32.38 -0.11
N VAL A 70 24.70 -31.56 -0.97
CA VAL A 70 25.02 -30.18 -0.62
C VAL A 70 23.74 -29.35 -0.67
N HIS A 71 23.51 -28.57 0.38
CA HIS A 71 22.44 -27.59 0.44
C HIS A 71 23.07 -26.21 0.65
N VAL A 72 22.77 -25.27 -0.25
CA VAL A 72 23.34 -23.92 -0.23
C VAL A 72 22.24 -22.94 0.16
N ALA A 73 22.57 -22.03 1.08
CA ALA A 73 21.70 -20.93 1.46
C ALA A 73 22.46 -19.60 1.45
N ALA A 74 21.79 -18.56 0.95
CA ALA A 74 22.18 -17.17 1.12
C ALA A 74 21.04 -16.41 1.82
N ASN A 75 21.38 -15.53 2.76
CA ASN A 75 20.40 -14.75 3.50
C ASN A 75 19.80 -13.68 2.59
N PHE A 76 18.49 -13.50 2.66
CA PHE A 76 17.82 -12.34 2.07
C PHE A 76 18.20 -11.06 2.83
N LYS A 77 18.23 -9.94 2.11
CA LYS A 77 18.29 -8.62 2.75
C LYS A 77 16.99 -8.35 3.52
N GLU A 78 17.07 -7.45 4.49
CA GLU A 78 15.87 -6.96 5.18
C GLU A 78 14.87 -6.39 4.15
N PRO A 79 13.60 -6.85 4.15
CA PRO A 79 12.62 -6.38 3.18
C PRO A 79 12.31 -4.89 3.34
N ASN A 80 12.09 -4.19 2.23
CA ASN A 80 11.52 -2.85 2.22
C ASN A 80 10.01 -2.93 1.95
N ILE A 81 9.20 -2.18 2.70
CA ILE A 81 7.75 -2.09 2.48
C ILE A 81 7.39 -0.68 2.03
N GLU A 82 6.82 -0.58 0.83
CA GLU A 82 6.32 0.67 0.26
C GLU A 82 4.79 0.72 0.36
N ILE A 83 4.25 1.74 1.05
CA ILE A 83 2.80 1.92 1.22
C ILE A 83 2.25 2.88 0.15
N ASN A 84 1.22 2.43 -0.56
CA ASN A 84 0.39 3.29 -1.42
C ASN A 84 -0.94 3.59 -0.73
N GLN A 85 -1.04 4.75 -0.09
CA GLN A 85 -2.22 5.17 0.67
C GLN A 85 -3.46 5.40 -0.22
N LYS A 86 -3.29 5.78 -1.49
CA LYS A 86 -4.43 6.04 -2.39
C LYS A 86 -5.15 4.75 -2.79
N LYS A 87 -4.39 3.67 -2.95
CA LYS A 87 -4.91 2.34 -3.32
C LYS A 87 -5.09 1.42 -2.12
N MET A 88 -4.61 1.83 -0.93
CA MET A 88 -4.50 1.00 0.26
C MET A 88 -3.81 -0.33 -0.03
N THR A 89 -2.62 -0.26 -0.65
CA THR A 89 -1.78 -1.44 -0.95
C THR A 89 -0.38 -1.28 -0.36
N ALA A 90 0.24 -2.37 0.07
CA ALA A 90 1.64 -2.44 0.46
C ALA A 90 2.44 -3.31 -0.52
N THR A 91 3.63 -2.87 -0.90
CA THR A 91 4.55 -3.62 -1.74
C THR A 91 5.80 -3.98 -0.94
N CYS A 92 6.06 -5.28 -0.76
CA CYS A 92 7.25 -5.81 -0.12
C CYS A 92 8.30 -6.18 -1.17
N ILE A 93 9.53 -5.70 -0.96
CA ILE A 93 10.66 -5.89 -1.88
C ILE A 93 11.87 -6.41 -1.10
N THR A 94 12.44 -7.54 -1.50
CA THR A 94 13.73 -8.04 -1.00
C THR A 94 14.52 -8.77 -2.08
N GLN A 95 15.80 -9.01 -1.86
CA GLN A 95 16.72 -9.62 -2.82
C GLN A 95 17.94 -10.28 -2.15
N GLY A 96 18.72 -11.02 -2.96
CA GLY A 96 20.03 -11.57 -2.61
C GLY A 96 19.98 -12.92 -1.90
N GLY A 97 18.80 -13.49 -1.67
CA GLY A 97 18.67 -14.76 -0.98
C GLY A 97 18.72 -15.95 -1.93
N PHE A 98 19.04 -17.11 -1.40
CA PHE A 98 19.05 -18.38 -2.13
C PHE A 98 18.74 -19.52 -1.15
N PRO A 99 17.97 -20.55 -1.52
CA PRO A 99 17.30 -20.78 -2.80
C PRO A 99 16.01 -19.95 -2.93
N GLU A 100 15.08 -20.38 -3.80
CA GLU A 100 13.75 -19.80 -3.92
C GLU A 100 13.05 -19.75 -2.54
N PRO A 101 12.51 -18.59 -2.11
CA PRO A 101 11.92 -18.43 -0.79
C PRO A 101 10.42 -18.68 -0.77
N GLU A 102 9.88 -18.75 0.45
CA GLU A 102 8.44 -18.65 0.71
C GLU A 102 8.11 -17.29 1.32
N LEU A 103 7.02 -16.65 0.90
CA LEU A 103 6.60 -15.34 1.41
C LEU A 103 5.25 -15.45 2.13
N ALA A 104 5.14 -14.81 3.29
CA ALA A 104 3.92 -14.68 4.05
C ALA A 104 3.66 -13.22 4.45
N TRP A 105 2.42 -12.77 4.28
CA TRP A 105 1.95 -11.48 4.76
C TRP A 105 1.09 -11.67 6.00
N ILE A 106 1.28 -10.81 7.00
CA ILE A 106 0.45 -10.74 8.20
C ILE A 106 -0.02 -9.30 8.36
N SER A 107 -1.31 -9.07 8.53
CA SER A 107 -1.84 -7.77 8.92
C SER A 107 -2.35 -7.81 10.36
N THR A 108 -2.28 -6.66 11.04
CA THR A 108 -2.92 -6.46 12.34
C THR A 108 -3.92 -5.33 12.20
N ASP A 109 -5.16 -5.54 12.64
CA ASP A 109 -6.20 -4.50 12.61
C ASP A 109 -6.04 -3.48 13.75
N HIS A 110 -6.98 -2.54 13.86
CA HIS A 110 -6.97 -1.51 14.91
C HIS A 110 -7.32 -2.05 16.30
N GLU A 111 -7.98 -3.20 16.38
CA GLU A 111 -8.32 -3.90 17.62
C GLU A 111 -7.19 -4.81 18.11
N GLY A 112 -6.18 -5.05 17.26
CA GLY A 112 -5.02 -5.88 17.56
C GLY A 112 -5.15 -7.33 17.07
N HIS A 113 -6.15 -7.66 16.27
CA HIS A 113 -6.27 -9.01 15.71
C HIS A 113 -5.31 -9.18 14.53
N GLU A 114 -4.54 -10.26 14.58
CA GLU A 114 -3.66 -10.66 13.48
C GLU A 114 -4.36 -11.58 12.49
N ARG A 115 -4.08 -11.38 11.21
CA ARG A 115 -4.59 -12.21 10.13
C ARG A 115 -3.49 -12.42 9.08
N ALA A 116 -3.31 -13.67 8.65
CA ALA A 116 -2.53 -13.96 7.46
C ALA A 116 -3.28 -13.50 6.20
N LEU A 117 -2.60 -12.77 5.32
CA LEU A 117 -3.17 -12.36 4.04
C LEU A 117 -2.90 -13.46 3.01
N GLU A 118 -3.97 -13.90 2.35
CA GLU A 118 -3.95 -14.89 1.27
C GLU A 118 -4.73 -14.32 0.07
N PRO A 119 -4.60 -14.90 -1.14
CA PRO A 119 -5.45 -14.50 -2.27
C PRO A 119 -6.95 -14.53 -1.86
N PRO A 120 -7.73 -13.46 -2.11
CA PRO A 120 -7.46 -12.34 -3.02
C PRO A 120 -6.78 -11.11 -2.41
N ASP A 121 -6.46 -11.10 -1.11
CA ASP A 121 -5.80 -9.96 -0.43
C ASP A 121 -4.37 -9.79 -0.94
N VAL A 122 -3.67 -10.89 -1.23
CA VAL A 122 -2.39 -10.87 -1.94
C VAL A 122 -2.64 -10.69 -3.44
N LEU A 123 -2.31 -9.50 -3.95
CA LEU A 123 -2.59 -9.08 -5.32
C LEU A 123 -1.56 -9.62 -6.31
N THR A 124 -0.28 -9.56 -5.93
CA THR A 124 0.82 -10.04 -6.77
C THR A 124 1.89 -10.71 -5.90
N LEU A 125 2.50 -11.76 -6.44
CA LEU A 125 3.73 -12.36 -5.91
C LEU A 125 4.62 -12.69 -7.10
N GLN A 126 5.76 -12.03 -7.17
CA GLN A 126 6.77 -12.25 -8.19
C GLN A 126 8.07 -12.63 -7.52
N ILE A 127 8.57 -13.81 -7.86
CA ILE A 127 9.86 -14.32 -7.43
C ILE A 127 10.72 -14.43 -8.68
N HIS A 128 11.79 -13.65 -8.74
CA HIS A 128 12.69 -13.61 -9.88
C HIS A 128 14.04 -14.19 -9.48
N LYS A 129 14.62 -14.99 -10.37
CA LYS A 129 15.99 -15.43 -10.26
C LYS A 129 16.88 -14.42 -11.00
N GLU A 130 17.81 -13.82 -10.27
CA GLU A 130 18.75 -12.82 -10.77
C GLU A 130 19.91 -13.46 -11.54
N GLU A 131 20.66 -12.62 -12.27
CA GLU A 131 21.83 -13.07 -13.05
C GLU A 131 22.94 -13.67 -12.19
N ASP A 132 23.08 -13.22 -10.94
CA ASP A 132 24.05 -13.76 -9.97
C ASP A 132 23.59 -15.09 -9.32
N GLY A 133 22.41 -15.58 -9.72
CA GLY A 133 21.81 -16.82 -9.26
C GLY A 133 21.00 -16.72 -7.97
N THR A 134 20.97 -15.56 -7.31
CA THR A 134 20.12 -15.30 -6.15
C THR A 134 18.68 -14.98 -6.56
N TYR A 135 17.79 -14.86 -5.59
CA TYR A 135 16.38 -14.57 -5.78
C TYR A 135 16.01 -13.19 -5.25
N SER A 136 15.16 -12.49 -5.99
CA SER A 136 14.43 -11.30 -5.56
C SER A 136 12.94 -11.58 -5.47
N VAL A 137 12.29 -10.89 -4.55
CA VAL A 137 10.87 -11.04 -4.26
C VAL A 137 10.21 -9.68 -4.28
N ILE A 138 9.12 -9.58 -5.04
CA ILE A 138 8.24 -8.41 -5.08
C ILE A 138 6.81 -8.92 -4.91
N SER A 139 6.17 -8.54 -3.81
CA SER A 139 4.78 -8.91 -3.54
C SER A 139 3.97 -7.69 -3.17
N THR A 140 2.74 -7.60 -3.68
CA THR A 140 1.80 -6.53 -3.35
C THR A 140 0.58 -7.12 -2.66
N ALA A 141 0.17 -6.55 -1.54
CA ALA A 141 -1.03 -6.94 -0.80
C ALA A 141 -1.99 -5.74 -0.60
N ASN A 142 -3.28 -6.02 -0.56
CA ASN A 142 -4.31 -5.10 -0.11
C ASN A 142 -4.26 -5.03 1.43
N ILE A 143 -4.19 -3.81 1.96
CA ILE A 143 -4.03 -3.55 3.40
C ILE A 143 -5.19 -2.70 3.95
N THR A 144 -6.33 -2.71 3.26
CA THR A 144 -7.54 -1.99 3.71
C THR A 144 -7.96 -2.47 5.10
N GLY A 145 -8.16 -1.53 6.03
CA GLY A 145 -8.55 -1.83 7.41
C GLY A 145 -7.42 -2.36 8.31
N SER A 146 -6.20 -2.46 7.79
CA SER A 146 -5.03 -2.85 8.59
C SER A 146 -4.44 -1.62 9.30
N LYS A 147 -3.99 -1.79 10.54
CA LYS A 147 -3.17 -0.82 11.28
C LYS A 147 -1.70 -1.03 11.02
N THR A 148 -1.25 -2.28 10.97
CA THR A 148 0.12 -2.65 10.61
C THR A 148 0.10 -3.78 9.60
N VAL A 149 1.17 -3.86 8.82
CA VAL A 149 1.38 -4.95 7.88
C VAL A 149 2.82 -5.43 7.97
N THR A 150 3.00 -6.74 8.01
CA THR A 150 4.29 -7.42 8.11
C THR A 150 4.48 -8.34 6.92
N CYS A 151 5.62 -8.21 6.23
CA CYS A 151 6.05 -9.13 5.19
C CYS A 151 7.17 -10.02 5.73
N ASN A 152 7.01 -11.34 5.64
CA ASN A 152 7.97 -12.34 6.08
C ASN A 152 8.46 -13.16 4.89
N VAL A 153 9.77 -13.31 4.75
CA VAL A 153 10.43 -14.09 3.70
C VAL A 153 11.25 -15.19 4.35
N TYR A 154 10.84 -16.43 4.12
CA TYR A 154 11.40 -17.63 4.69
C TYR A 154 12.37 -18.32 3.73
N ASN A 155 13.55 -18.67 4.24
CA ASN A 155 14.57 -19.44 3.54
C ASN A 155 14.52 -20.92 3.98
N PRO A 156 14.08 -21.85 3.11
CA PRO A 156 13.83 -23.24 3.49
C PRO A 156 15.10 -24.05 3.76
N THR A 157 16.26 -23.59 3.29
CA THR A 157 17.53 -24.31 3.49
C THR A 157 18.22 -23.91 4.79
N SER A 158 18.20 -22.62 5.13
CA SER A 158 18.78 -22.13 6.39
C SER A 158 17.81 -22.13 7.57
N ASN A 159 16.51 -22.37 7.31
CA ASN A 159 15.43 -22.28 8.27
C ASN A 159 15.41 -20.91 8.99
N LYS A 160 15.57 -19.83 8.21
CA LYS A 160 15.59 -18.45 8.70
C LYS A 160 14.53 -17.63 7.99
N THR A 161 13.86 -16.77 8.75
CA THR A 161 12.91 -15.79 8.23
C THR A 161 13.46 -14.40 8.43
N VAL A 162 13.40 -13.57 7.39
CA VAL A 162 13.61 -12.12 7.50
C VAL A 162 12.28 -11.44 7.24
N GLY A 163 11.96 -10.38 7.98
CA GLY A 163 10.71 -9.67 7.81
C GLY A 163 10.84 -8.20 8.13
N ALA A 164 9.87 -7.43 7.65
CA ALA A 164 9.72 -6.02 7.93
C ALA A 164 8.26 -5.73 8.27
N THR A 165 8.03 -4.75 9.14
CA THR A 165 6.70 -4.29 9.54
C THR A 165 6.57 -2.81 9.21
N ALA A 166 5.43 -2.42 8.65
CA ALA A 166 5.10 -1.03 8.38
C ALA A 166 3.79 -0.66 9.07
N ASP A 167 3.80 0.48 9.75
CA ASP A 167 2.60 1.09 10.33
C ASP A 167 1.87 1.89 9.26
N LEU A 168 0.56 1.70 9.16
CA LEU A 168 -0.27 2.58 8.36
C LEU A 168 -0.55 3.86 9.16
N PRO A 169 -0.30 5.05 8.60
CA PRO A 169 -0.74 6.27 9.23
C PRO A 169 -2.27 6.23 9.37
N ALA A 170 -2.77 6.65 10.52
CA ALA A 170 -4.19 6.92 10.66
C ALA A 170 -4.61 7.78 9.48
N VAL A 171 -5.70 7.42 8.81
CA VAL A 171 -6.34 8.33 7.86
C VAL A 171 -6.76 9.52 8.71
N GLU A 172 -5.89 10.53 8.81
CA GLU A 172 -6.30 11.84 9.25
C GLU A 172 -7.45 12.17 8.31
N GLY A 173 -8.65 12.18 8.87
CA GLY A 173 -9.84 12.50 8.11
C GLY A 173 -9.51 13.71 7.27
N LEU A 174 -9.87 13.69 5.98
CA LEU A 174 -9.87 14.89 5.16
C LEU A 174 -10.22 16.06 6.07
N PRO A 175 -9.51 17.19 6.05
CA PRO A 175 -10.00 18.36 6.74
C PRO A 175 -11.42 18.53 6.20
N VAL A 176 -12.41 18.26 7.06
CA VAL A 176 -13.78 18.64 6.82
C VAL A 176 -13.60 20.13 6.72
N ALA A 177 -13.53 20.63 5.49
CA ALA A 177 -13.48 22.05 5.23
C ALA A 177 -14.68 22.56 6.01
N GLU A 178 -14.40 23.23 7.14
CA GLU A 178 -15.43 23.58 8.09
C GLU A 178 -16.54 24.22 7.26
N THR A 179 -17.72 23.64 7.28
CA THR A 179 -18.92 24.23 6.69
C THR A 179 -19.34 25.52 7.43
N ALA A 180 -18.41 26.14 8.18
CA ALA A 180 -18.49 27.46 8.78
C ALA A 180 -18.76 28.56 7.73
N GLY A 181 -18.42 28.35 6.46
CA GLY A 181 -18.77 29.28 5.40
C GLY A 181 -20.27 29.38 5.13
N ILE A 182 -21.01 28.27 5.18
CA ILE A 182 -22.43 28.25 4.77
C ILE A 182 -23.31 28.88 5.85
N GLY A 183 -23.03 28.62 7.13
CA GLY A 183 -23.75 29.22 8.25
C GLY A 183 -23.56 30.74 8.35
N VAL A 184 -22.33 31.24 8.14
CA VAL A 184 -22.02 32.68 8.20
C VAL A 184 -22.68 33.44 7.05
N PHE A 185 -22.70 32.87 5.83
CA PHE A 185 -23.40 33.50 4.70
C PHE A 185 -24.92 33.59 4.92
N ILE A 186 -25.55 32.57 5.49
CA ILE A 186 -27.00 32.59 5.80
C ILE A 186 -27.31 33.67 6.84
N VAL A 187 -26.52 33.77 7.92
CA VAL A 187 -26.72 34.80 8.96
C VAL A 187 -26.53 36.21 8.41
N ALA A 188 -25.52 36.42 7.56
CA ALA A 188 -25.30 37.71 6.90
C ALA A 188 -26.47 38.11 5.97
N ILE A 189 -26.99 37.16 5.18
CA ILE A 189 -28.15 37.40 4.31
C ILE A 189 -29.40 37.76 5.13
N VAL A 190 -29.67 37.05 6.22
CA VAL A 190 -30.82 37.34 7.10
C VAL A 190 -30.71 38.74 7.72
N LEU A 191 -29.52 39.13 8.18
CA LEU A 191 -29.28 40.48 8.73
C LEU A 191 -29.51 41.57 7.69
N VAL A 192 -29.03 41.39 6.45
CA VAL A 192 -29.25 42.35 5.36
C VAL A 192 -30.74 42.48 5.04
N VAL A 193 -31.47 41.38 4.97
CA VAL A 193 -32.93 41.41 4.73
C VAL A 193 -33.68 42.15 5.84
N LEU A 194 -33.31 41.93 7.11
CA LEU A 194 -33.91 42.64 8.24
C LEU A 194 -33.65 44.15 8.17
N ILE A 195 -32.43 44.57 7.82
CA ILE A 195 -32.10 45.99 7.66
C ILE A 195 -32.94 46.62 6.54
N VAL A 196 -33.08 45.94 5.39
CA VAL A 196 -33.89 46.43 4.27
C VAL A 196 -35.36 46.60 4.68
N LEU A 197 -35.94 45.63 5.41
CA LEU A 197 -37.31 45.72 5.90
C LEU A 197 -37.51 46.93 6.84
N VAL A 198 -36.58 47.16 7.76
CA VAL A 198 -36.64 48.33 8.67
C VAL A 198 -36.58 49.64 7.90
N VAL A 199 -35.72 49.74 6.89
CA VAL A 199 -35.63 50.93 6.02
C VAL A 199 -36.91 51.14 5.23
N LEU A 200 -37.50 50.09 4.66
CA LEU A 200 -38.77 50.18 3.91
C LEU A 200 -39.92 50.62 4.81
N VAL A 201 -40.02 50.08 6.03
CA VAL A 201 -41.03 50.49 7.02
C VAL A 201 -40.78 51.93 7.46
N GLY A 202 -39.52 52.34 7.67
CA GLY A 202 -39.16 53.72 7.99
C GLY A 202 -39.53 54.71 6.90
N LEU A 203 -39.25 54.37 5.64
CA LEU A 203 -39.62 55.18 4.46
C LEU A 203 -41.14 55.24 4.29
N ALA A 204 -41.85 54.12 4.48
CA ALA A 204 -43.30 54.10 4.43
C ALA A 204 -43.93 54.94 5.55
N ALA A 205 -43.41 54.86 6.78
CA ALA A 205 -43.87 55.67 7.91
C ALA A 205 -43.56 57.16 7.72
N PHE A 206 -42.39 57.50 7.18
CA PHE A 206 -42.02 58.88 6.84
C PHE A 206 -42.89 59.43 5.71
N GLY A 207 -43.12 58.62 4.66
CA GLY A 207 -44.04 58.93 3.57
C GLY A 207 -45.48 59.13 4.07
N TYR A 208 -45.96 58.25 4.96
CA TYR A 208 -47.28 58.35 5.57
C TYR A 208 -47.42 59.62 6.43
N LYS A 209 -46.40 59.95 7.24
CA LYS A 209 -46.36 61.16 8.05
C LYS A 209 -46.37 62.42 7.18
N LYS A 210 -45.60 62.44 6.09
CA LYS A 210 -45.54 63.56 5.12
C LYS A 210 -46.83 63.69 4.31
N TYR A 211 -47.44 62.57 3.89
CA TYR A 211 -48.73 62.51 3.22
C TYR A 211 -49.85 63.06 4.11
N HIS A 212 -49.89 62.67 5.37
CA HIS A 212 -50.89 63.17 6.32
C HIS A 212 -50.72 64.66 6.63
N GLN A 213 -49.49 65.17 6.73
CA GLN A 213 -49.21 66.59 6.91
C GLN A 213 -49.64 67.44 5.70
N GLN A 214 -49.51 66.92 4.47
CA GLN A 214 -49.99 67.61 3.27
C GLN A 214 -51.52 67.60 3.15
N ARG A 215 -52.19 66.54 3.62
CA ARG A 215 -53.66 66.44 3.61
C ARG A 215 -54.35 67.46 4.54
N GLN A 216 -53.70 67.92 5.61
CA GLN A 216 -54.24 68.92 6.55
C GLN A 216 -54.12 70.38 6.08
N ARG A 217 -53.43 70.67 4.96
CA ARG A 217 -53.24 72.06 4.46
C ARG A 217 -54.13 72.44 3.27
N ARG A 218 -55.05 71.59 2.83
CA ARG A 218 -55.96 71.90 1.71
C ARG A 218 -57.23 72.58 2.29
N PRO A 219 -57.59 73.82 1.91
CA PRO A 219 -58.83 74.44 2.35
C PRO A 219 -60.03 73.78 1.67
N ASP A 220 -61.08 73.48 2.45
CA ASP A 220 -62.40 73.13 1.94
C ASP A 220 -63.15 74.39 1.46
N SER A 221 -63.91 74.25 0.36
CA SER A 221 -65.20 74.90 0.07
C SER A 221 -65.46 74.99 -1.46
N PRO A 222 -66.71 75.07 -1.95
CA PRO A 222 -67.94 74.45 -1.49
C PRO A 222 -68.61 73.60 -2.59
N GLU A 223 -69.62 72.85 -2.17
CA GLU A 223 -70.63 72.16 -2.99
C GLU A 223 -71.35 73.12 -3.96
N PRO A 224 -71.72 72.66 -5.16
CA PRO A 224 -73.14 72.76 -5.50
C PRO A 224 -73.71 71.57 -6.29
N SER A 225 -74.89 71.14 -5.81
CA SER A 225 -76.14 70.78 -6.50
C SER A 225 -76.16 69.88 -7.75
N ALA A 226 -77.09 68.94 -7.65
CA ALA A 226 -77.56 67.94 -8.62
C ALA A 226 -77.87 68.42 -10.05
N ALA A 227 -77.68 67.51 -11.02
CA ALA A 227 -78.50 67.42 -12.22
C ALA A 227 -78.55 65.97 -12.75
N TYR A 228 -79.76 65.58 -13.16
CA TYR A 228 -80.18 64.30 -13.76
C TYR A 228 -79.77 64.16 -15.24
N LEU A 229 -80.06 62.96 -15.79
CA LEU A 229 -80.12 62.53 -17.21
C LEU A 229 -78.79 61.99 -17.76
N SER A 230 -78.72 61.00 -18.65
CA SER A 230 -79.65 60.07 -19.29
C SER A 230 -78.79 59.26 -20.27
N ASN A 231 -79.08 57.96 -20.42
CA ASN A 231 -78.83 57.12 -21.60
C ASN A 231 -77.41 56.95 -22.17
N GLY A 232 -77.13 55.72 -22.60
CA GLY A 232 -76.28 55.49 -23.77
C GLY A 232 -75.32 54.31 -23.64
N ALA A 233 -75.68 53.21 -24.28
CA ALA A 233 -74.88 52.01 -24.48
C ALA A 233 -73.55 52.28 -25.21
N LEU A 234 -72.53 51.43 -25.00
CA LEU A 234 -72.06 50.48 -26.01
C LEU A 234 -70.95 49.58 -25.48
N LEU A 235 -71.10 48.30 -25.84
CA LEU A 235 -70.11 47.24 -25.81
C LEU A 235 -68.89 47.61 -26.66
N ALA A 236 -67.70 47.24 -26.18
CA ALA A 236 -66.58 46.87 -27.05
C ALA A 236 -65.67 45.87 -26.33
N GLU A 237 -65.74 44.66 -26.86
CA GLU A 237 -64.87 43.50 -26.69
C GLU A 237 -63.50 43.76 -27.36
N ASN A 238 -62.39 43.36 -26.73
CA ASN A 238 -61.37 42.45 -27.29
C ASN A 238 -59.97 42.57 -26.68
N GLY A 239 -59.37 41.39 -26.47
CA GLY A 239 -57.94 41.09 -26.67
C GLY A 239 -57.01 41.47 -25.52
N GLY A 240 -56.08 40.64 -25.07
CA GLY A 240 -55.58 39.38 -25.59
C GLY A 240 -54.34 39.01 -24.79
N VAL A 241 -54.20 37.71 -24.56
CA VAL A 241 -53.09 36.99 -23.91
C VAL A 241 -51.71 37.37 -24.46
N CYS A 242 -50.73 37.52 -23.56
CA CYS A 242 -49.50 36.72 -23.49
C CYS A 242 -49.20 36.45 -22.01
#